data_AF-A0A955TB71-F1
#
_entry.id   AF-A0A955TB71-F1
#
_cell.length_a   1.000
_cell.length_b   1.000
_cell.length_c   1.000
_cell.angle_alpha   90.00
_cell.angle_beta   90.00
_cell.angle_gamma   90.00
#
_symmetry.space_group_name_H-M   'P 1'
#
loop_
_entity.id
_entity.type
_entity.pdbx_description
1 polymer ?
#
loop_
_entity_poly.entity_id
_entity_poly.type
_entity_poly.pdbx_seq_one_letter_code
_entity_poly.pdbx_strand_id
1 'polypeptide(L)'
;MTLQLLRNKGNLFALILIALFITLNPIVTRSETEDFSHPPEDLPEWIRNVKSIPEAFPLSNVLPPLEDEDDPRSLHAEDGFEPVADTPFTEHFRRELNEEETVTAQSLLADRKKQQSQVQPQGGEILWRADETGLYSKNQSDTEWTRYEKYGVGGPLSNSITALAADSRGALWVGTPLGLSIREPSGEWRHIQGDEGLPIEEVTALDIDDRDRLWIGTTHGAIHYRPYESGRQWFYRAGGRYLDGDRVETIAVADGGMPVYFETEAGISCIDTLEHTLADKADRIENRLNRFHRRLGLVAQSILDDPWNPTIAYTLDSPNDGLWTSYHVTAMSLAYGATGKEEHRLSAKQSMHAMYLLQNSTGIPGLPARSIVPAAVGEPRREASQKSRRMNNKEKWRPTPDGEFYWWTDTSNDEIDGHFLALYSYWRHIAQHDPEELELIRKQTRALMDYIIDHDYRLLDWDGEPTTWGHWNPQELNHDPEHYLENGLGSLQLLSFLKTSYAITGDPKYQEHYRKLIVDHGYLDNLLLEKKVFPDEQNHSDDQLGYVA
;
A
#
# COMPACT_ATOMS: atom_id res chain seq x y z
N MET A 1 -31.51 -11.54 -7.82
CA MET A 1 -30.52 -11.49 -8.94
C MET A 1 -29.22 -10.79 -8.54
N THR A 2 -29.25 -9.81 -7.64
CA THR A 2 -28.08 -9.06 -7.16
C THR A 2 -27.17 -9.82 -6.17
N LEU A 3 -27.68 -10.82 -5.46
CA LEU A 3 -26.93 -11.65 -4.51
C LEU A 3 -26.04 -12.73 -5.16
N GLN A 4 -26.22 -13.01 -6.45
CA GLN A 4 -25.42 -14.01 -7.17
C GLN A 4 -24.11 -13.45 -7.74
N LEU A 5 -23.99 -12.12 -7.85
CA LEU A 5 -22.80 -11.42 -8.35
C LEU A 5 -21.67 -11.28 -7.31
N LEU A 6 -21.96 -11.50 -6.02
CA LEU A 6 -20.98 -11.42 -4.93
C LEU A 6 -20.24 -12.75 -4.68
N ARG A 7 -20.71 -13.87 -5.23
CA ARG A 7 -20.07 -15.20 -5.01
C ARG A 7 -18.81 -15.45 -5.83
N ASN A 8 -18.57 -14.72 -6.92
CA ASN A 8 -17.46 -14.99 -7.84
C ASN A 8 -16.21 -14.11 -7.61
N LYS A 9 -16.11 -13.34 -6.52
CA LYS A 9 -15.04 -12.33 -6.32
C LYS A 9 -14.00 -12.66 -5.24
N GLY A 10 -14.09 -13.80 -4.56
CA GLY A 10 -13.16 -14.17 -3.47
C GLY A 10 -11.68 -14.20 -3.86
N ASN A 11 -11.37 -14.62 -5.10
CA ASN A 11 -9.99 -14.73 -5.56
C ASN A 11 -9.36 -13.40 -6.00
N LEU A 12 -10.19 -12.41 -6.38
CA LEU A 12 -9.70 -11.04 -6.57
C LEU A 12 -9.36 -10.40 -5.21
N PHE A 13 -10.02 -10.85 -4.13
CA PHE A 13 -9.88 -10.31 -2.78
C PHE A 13 -8.52 -10.61 -2.14
N ALA A 14 -8.02 -11.85 -2.24
CA ALA A 14 -6.70 -12.22 -1.75
C ALA A 14 -5.56 -11.52 -2.51
N LEU A 15 -5.72 -11.34 -3.83
CA LEU A 15 -4.77 -10.64 -4.69
C LEU A 15 -4.83 -9.12 -4.52
N ILE A 16 -6.02 -8.56 -4.26
CA ILE A 16 -6.20 -7.15 -3.87
C ILE A 16 -5.56 -6.87 -2.51
N LEU A 17 -5.64 -7.79 -1.54
CA LEU A 17 -4.97 -7.66 -0.24
C LEU A 17 -3.43 -7.64 -0.37
N ILE A 18 -2.85 -8.51 -1.21
CA ILE A 18 -1.41 -8.50 -1.50
C ILE A 18 -1.00 -7.25 -2.32
N ALA A 19 -1.87 -6.74 -3.20
CA ALA A 19 -1.60 -5.54 -4.00
C ALA A 19 -1.81 -4.21 -3.24
N LEU A 20 -2.77 -4.14 -2.31
CA LEU A 20 -2.98 -3.02 -1.38
C LEU A 20 -1.83 -2.90 -0.38
N PHE A 21 -1.24 -4.03 0.03
CA PHE A 21 -0.02 -4.10 0.84
C PHE A 21 1.15 -3.28 0.25
N ILE A 22 1.13 -2.99 -1.06
CA ILE A 22 2.22 -2.32 -1.79
C ILE A 22 1.92 -0.85 -2.10
N THR A 23 0.65 -0.43 -2.07
CA THR A 23 0.28 0.98 -2.36
C THR A 23 0.11 1.83 -1.11
N LEU A 24 -0.07 1.19 0.06
CA LEU A 24 -0.34 1.87 1.33
C LEU A 24 0.86 1.95 2.28
N ASN A 25 2.05 1.49 1.87
CA ASN A 25 3.26 2.06 2.43
C ASN A 25 3.44 3.44 1.77
N PRO A 26 3.25 4.56 2.46
CA PRO A 26 4.04 5.71 2.08
C PRO A 26 5.49 5.24 2.23
N ILE A 27 6.22 5.11 1.11
CA ILE A 27 7.53 5.74 1.14
C ILE A 27 7.18 7.16 1.58
N VAL A 28 7.44 7.49 2.85
CA VAL A 28 7.28 8.86 3.30
C VAL A 28 8.20 9.64 2.37
N THR A 29 7.62 10.32 1.38
CA THR A 29 8.32 11.34 0.60
C THR A 29 8.51 12.48 1.58
N ARG A 30 9.57 12.35 2.38
CA ARG A 30 10.08 13.43 3.23
C ARG A 30 10.64 14.50 2.31
N SER A 31 10.43 15.75 2.71
CA SER A 31 11.03 16.93 2.08
C SER A 31 12.54 16.77 1.91
N GLU A 32 13.04 17.27 0.78
CA GLU A 32 14.36 17.14 0.13
C GLU A 32 15.64 17.45 0.96
N THR A 33 15.67 17.31 2.29
CA THR A 33 16.78 17.82 3.12
C THR A 33 17.48 16.83 4.05
N GLU A 34 17.18 15.54 4.02
CA GLU A 34 17.93 14.54 4.81
C GLU A 34 18.43 13.40 3.91
N ASP A 35 19.73 13.41 3.66
CA ASP A 35 20.48 12.34 3.00
C ASP A 35 20.56 11.12 3.92
N PHE A 36 19.79 10.08 3.60
CA PHE A 36 19.79 8.79 4.29
C PHE A 36 20.59 7.72 3.53
N SER A 37 21.47 8.09 2.59
CA SER A 37 22.38 7.14 1.94
C SER A 37 23.39 6.51 2.91
N HIS A 38 23.39 6.97 4.17
CA HIS A 38 24.16 6.42 5.26
C HIS A 38 23.26 6.17 6.49
N PRO A 39 23.37 5.02 7.18
CA PRO A 39 22.81 4.88 8.52
C PRO A 39 23.37 6.02 9.39
N PRO A 40 22.57 6.65 10.28
CA PRO A 40 23.09 7.65 11.20
C PRO A 40 24.35 7.10 11.87
N GLU A 41 25.48 7.83 11.78
CA GLU A 41 26.77 7.35 12.29
C GLU A 41 26.68 6.92 13.78
N ASP A 42 25.66 7.42 14.48
CA ASP A 42 25.34 7.15 15.88
C ASP A 42 23.97 6.48 16.10
N LEU A 43 23.61 5.41 15.36
CA LEU A 43 22.44 4.59 15.75
C LEU A 43 22.60 4.11 17.21
N PRO A 44 21.63 4.40 18.11
CA PRO A 44 21.67 3.98 19.51
C PRO A 44 21.93 2.48 19.66
N GLU A 45 22.76 2.10 20.64
CA GLU A 45 23.22 0.71 20.85
C GLU A 45 22.06 -0.30 21.01
N TRP A 46 20.89 0.14 21.49
CA TRP A 46 19.69 -0.67 21.63
C TRP A 46 19.10 -1.14 20.28
N ILE A 47 19.21 -0.34 19.22
CA ILE A 47 18.77 -0.69 17.84
C ILE A 47 19.68 -1.76 17.24
N ARG A 48 20.96 -1.77 17.61
CA ARG A 48 21.95 -2.76 17.15
C ARG A 48 21.82 -4.12 17.85
N ASN A 49 21.08 -4.18 18.96
CA ASN A 49 21.11 -5.29 19.92
C ASN A 49 19.81 -6.11 20.03
N VAL A 50 18.80 -5.89 19.18
CA VAL A 50 17.63 -6.78 19.12
C VAL A 50 18.00 -8.07 18.38
N LYS A 51 18.86 -8.88 19.00
CA LYS A 51 19.04 -10.28 18.63
C LYS A 51 17.83 -11.06 19.11
N SER A 52 17.44 -12.04 18.30
CA SER A 52 16.42 -13.05 18.56
C SER A 52 16.24 -13.41 20.04
N ILE A 53 14.96 -13.49 20.45
CA ILE A 53 14.36 -14.12 21.63
C ILE A 53 15.37 -14.69 22.67
N PRO A 54 15.35 -14.24 23.94
CA PRO A 54 16.03 -14.94 25.03
C PRO A 54 15.55 -16.39 25.15
N GLU A 55 16.48 -17.35 25.27
CA GLU A 55 16.21 -18.81 25.35
C GLU A 55 15.17 -19.24 26.42
N ALA A 56 14.76 -18.34 27.32
CA ALA A 56 13.82 -18.62 28.41
C ALA A 56 12.33 -18.57 28.01
N PHE A 57 11.99 -18.05 26.82
CA PHE A 57 10.65 -18.17 26.25
C PHE A 57 10.63 -19.38 25.29
N PRO A 58 9.69 -20.33 25.41
CA PRO A 58 9.64 -21.50 24.52
C PRO A 58 9.05 -21.10 23.16
N LEU A 59 9.78 -20.26 22.43
CA LEU A 59 9.69 -20.08 20.99
C LEU A 59 10.94 -20.70 20.38
N SER A 60 11.24 -21.96 20.72
CA SER A 60 12.17 -22.76 19.96
C SER A 60 11.50 -23.06 18.61
N ASN A 61 11.70 -22.17 17.64
CA ASN A 61 11.58 -22.43 16.20
C ASN A 61 12.12 -21.21 15.46
N VAL A 62 13.44 -20.99 15.56
CA VAL A 62 14.15 -20.55 14.34
C VAL A 62 14.02 -21.75 13.40
N LEU A 63 13.05 -21.72 12.50
CA LEU A 63 12.91 -22.79 11.51
C LEU A 63 14.15 -22.75 10.61
N PRO A 64 14.97 -23.82 10.56
CA PRO A 64 15.87 -23.98 9.42
C PRO A 64 15.03 -24.13 8.14
N PRO A 65 15.59 -23.87 6.94
CA PRO A 65 14.92 -24.23 5.70
C PRO A 65 14.57 -25.72 5.76
N LEU A 66 13.28 -26.05 5.70
CA LEU A 66 12.83 -27.43 5.72
C LEU A 66 12.89 -27.97 4.29
N GLU A 67 13.63 -29.06 4.11
CA GLU A 67 13.60 -29.88 2.90
C GLU A 67 12.26 -30.63 2.86
N ASP A 68 11.61 -30.58 1.70
CA ASP A 68 10.37 -31.30 1.37
C ASP A 68 10.48 -32.77 1.74
N GLU A 69 9.77 -33.25 2.77
CA GLU A 69 9.14 -34.58 2.82
C GLU A 69 8.08 -34.61 3.96
N ASP A 70 6.81 -34.55 3.56
CA ASP A 70 5.66 -35.32 4.07
C ASP A 70 4.37 -34.48 4.00
N ASP A 71 3.50 -34.91 3.08
CA ASP A 71 2.32 -34.23 2.61
C ASP A 71 1.05 -34.93 3.13
N PRO A 72 0.29 -34.31 4.06
CA PRO A 72 -1.02 -34.77 4.46
C PRO A 72 -2.12 -34.04 3.70
N ARG A 73 -2.18 -34.20 2.36
CA ARG A 73 -3.34 -33.83 1.53
C ARG A 73 -4.59 -34.63 1.92
N SER A 74 -5.37 -34.14 2.87
CA SER A 74 -6.82 -34.43 2.94
C SER A 74 -7.57 -33.54 3.92
N LEU A 75 -7.63 -32.22 3.71
CA LEU A 75 -8.58 -31.36 4.42
C LEU A 75 -9.23 -30.32 3.49
N HIS A 76 -10.46 -30.69 3.08
CA HIS A 76 -11.63 -29.83 2.80
C HIS A 76 -11.63 -28.86 1.61
N ALA A 77 -12.00 -29.41 0.45
CA ALA A 77 -12.78 -28.71 -0.57
C ALA A 77 -14.28 -28.70 -0.16
N GLU A 78 -14.69 -27.84 0.78
CA GLU A 78 -16.13 -27.63 1.07
C GLU A 78 -16.67 -26.28 0.57
N ASP A 79 -15.83 -25.32 0.21
CA ASP A 79 -16.30 -23.98 -0.21
C ASP A 79 -16.37 -23.75 -1.74
N GLY A 80 -16.07 -24.77 -2.57
CA GLY A 80 -16.29 -24.69 -4.02
C GLY A 80 -15.51 -23.57 -4.75
N PHE A 81 -14.45 -23.05 -4.13
CA PHE A 81 -13.55 -22.11 -4.80
C PHE A 81 -12.56 -22.89 -5.66
N GLU A 82 -12.70 -22.77 -6.98
CA GLU A 82 -11.59 -23.13 -7.86
C GLU A 82 -10.48 -22.08 -7.68
N PRO A 83 -9.24 -22.49 -7.38
CA PRO A 83 -8.12 -21.55 -7.30
C PRO A 83 -7.95 -20.82 -8.64
N VAL A 84 -7.74 -19.50 -8.60
CA VAL A 84 -7.36 -18.76 -9.82
C VAL A 84 -6.03 -19.30 -10.30
N ALA A 85 -5.94 -19.62 -11.59
CA ALA A 85 -4.69 -20.02 -12.21
C ALA A 85 -3.65 -18.92 -11.99
N ASP A 86 -2.52 -19.29 -11.41
CA ASP A 86 -1.39 -18.37 -11.20
C ASP A 86 -0.78 -18.03 -12.56
N THR A 87 -1.27 -16.91 -13.12
CA THR A 87 -1.02 -16.53 -14.50
C THR A 87 0.09 -15.49 -14.54
N PRO A 88 1.09 -15.63 -15.43
CA PRO A 88 2.13 -14.62 -15.60
C PRO A 88 1.54 -13.25 -15.92
N PHE A 89 2.12 -12.21 -15.34
CA PHE A 89 1.86 -10.83 -15.67
C PHE A 89 3.19 -10.05 -15.73
N THR A 90 3.13 -8.89 -16.38
CA THR A 90 4.29 -8.02 -16.58
C THR A 90 4.24 -6.83 -15.62
N GLU A 91 5.25 -6.69 -14.77
CA GLU A 91 5.44 -5.52 -13.90
C GLU A 91 6.53 -4.60 -14.45
N HIS A 92 6.35 -3.29 -14.30
CA HIS A 92 7.38 -2.30 -14.61
C HIS A 92 8.28 -2.11 -13.39
N PHE A 93 9.59 -2.07 -13.57
CA PHE A 93 10.55 -1.80 -12.50
C PHE A 93 11.68 -0.89 -12.98
N ARG A 94 12.28 -0.11 -12.07
CA ARG A 94 13.49 0.65 -12.37
C ARG A 94 14.68 -0.29 -12.46
N ARG A 95 15.46 -0.19 -13.54
CA ARG A 95 16.66 -0.99 -13.78
C ARG A 95 17.87 -0.07 -13.88
N GLU A 96 18.98 -0.47 -13.25
CA GLU A 96 20.27 0.23 -13.44
C GLU A 96 20.85 -0.07 -14.82
N LEU A 97 21.51 0.94 -15.39
CA LEU A 97 22.19 0.85 -16.67
C LEU A 97 23.69 0.63 -16.47
N ASN A 98 24.27 -0.27 -17.24
CA ASN A 98 25.73 -0.34 -17.36
C ASN A 98 26.28 0.77 -18.30
N GLU A 99 27.60 0.89 -18.42
CA GLU A 99 28.24 1.94 -19.22
C GLU A 99 27.83 1.90 -20.71
N GLU A 100 27.75 0.72 -21.31
CA GLU A 100 27.39 0.55 -22.73
C GLU A 100 25.91 0.88 -22.97
N GLU A 101 25.04 0.44 -22.07
CA GLU A 101 23.61 0.77 -22.11
C GLU A 101 23.38 2.27 -21.89
N THR A 102 24.17 2.92 -21.05
CA THR A 102 24.10 4.37 -20.81
C THR A 102 24.38 5.15 -22.09
N VAL A 103 25.43 4.77 -22.85
CA VAL A 103 25.74 5.38 -24.15
C VAL A 103 24.60 5.18 -25.15
N THR A 104 24.01 3.98 -25.16
CA THR A 104 22.86 3.67 -26.02
C THR A 104 21.64 4.52 -25.67
N ALA A 105 21.30 4.62 -24.38
CA ALA A 105 20.21 5.44 -23.88
C ALA A 105 20.40 6.92 -24.24
N GLN A 106 21.62 7.46 -24.06
CA GLN A 106 21.97 8.83 -24.44
C GLN A 106 21.76 9.09 -25.93
N SER A 107 22.16 8.16 -26.79
CA SER A 107 21.92 8.28 -28.24
C SER A 107 20.44 8.30 -28.58
N LEU A 108 19.65 7.39 -28.00
CA LEU A 108 18.21 7.31 -28.24
C LEU A 108 17.48 8.55 -27.75
N LEU A 109 17.79 9.04 -26.54
CA LEU A 109 17.23 10.27 -25.98
C LEU A 109 17.58 11.48 -26.85
N ALA A 110 18.83 11.60 -27.32
CA ALA A 110 19.24 12.69 -28.20
C ALA A 110 18.50 12.70 -29.55
N ASP A 111 18.20 11.52 -30.10
CA ASP A 111 17.42 11.40 -31.33
C ASP A 111 15.93 11.68 -31.11
N ARG A 112 15.35 11.21 -30.01
CA ARG A 112 13.96 11.50 -29.62
C ARG A 112 13.74 12.98 -29.33
N LYS A 113 14.69 13.65 -28.67
CA LYS A 113 14.63 15.10 -28.44
C LYS A 113 14.51 15.91 -29.73
N LYS A 114 15.14 15.47 -30.83
CA LYS A 114 14.97 16.10 -32.14
C LYS A 114 13.57 15.81 -32.71
N GLN A 115 13.09 14.57 -32.57
CA GLN A 115 11.78 14.13 -33.08
C GLN A 115 10.59 14.73 -32.32
N GLN A 116 10.70 15.00 -31.02
CA GLN A 116 9.64 15.61 -30.22
C GLN A 116 9.24 17.01 -30.72
N SER A 117 10.14 17.71 -31.41
CA SER A 117 9.86 19.01 -32.03
C SER A 117 9.17 18.90 -33.39
N GLN A 118 9.22 17.74 -34.06
CA GLN A 118 8.65 17.57 -35.41
C GLN A 118 8.19 16.14 -35.66
N VAL A 119 6.90 15.97 -35.99
CA VAL A 119 6.29 14.66 -36.24
C VAL A 119 5.46 14.65 -37.52
N GLN A 120 5.28 13.47 -38.10
CA GLN A 120 4.36 13.21 -39.19
C GLN A 120 3.38 12.10 -38.79
N PRO A 121 2.08 12.38 -38.68
CA PRO A 121 1.08 11.34 -38.47
C PRO A 121 1.05 10.33 -39.61
N GLN A 122 0.87 9.05 -39.28
CA GLN A 122 0.86 7.98 -40.27
C GLN A 122 -0.26 8.18 -41.30
N GLY A 123 0.08 8.08 -42.59
CA GLY A 123 -0.86 8.28 -43.69
C GLY A 123 -1.22 9.74 -43.98
N GLY A 124 -0.69 10.72 -43.23
CA GLY A 124 -0.91 12.15 -43.46
C GLY A 124 0.14 12.79 -44.37
N GLU A 125 -0.27 13.75 -45.20
CA GLU A 125 0.64 14.58 -46.03
C GLU A 125 1.20 15.81 -45.29
N ILE A 126 0.77 16.01 -44.04
CA ILE A 126 1.10 17.19 -43.23
C ILE A 126 2.22 16.85 -42.24
N LEU A 127 3.28 17.65 -42.28
CA LEU A 127 4.32 17.69 -41.26
C LEU A 127 3.91 18.69 -40.18
N TRP A 128 4.11 18.32 -38.92
CA TRP A 128 3.86 19.16 -37.75
C TRP A 128 5.17 19.48 -37.04
N ARG A 129 5.31 20.73 -36.58
CA ARG A 129 6.43 21.18 -35.75
C ARG A 129 5.92 21.96 -34.56
N ALA A 130 6.56 21.83 -33.42
CA ALA A 130 6.27 22.56 -32.21
C ALA A 130 7.52 23.27 -31.68
N ASP A 131 7.29 24.41 -31.05
CA ASP A 131 8.25 25.09 -30.18
C ASP A 131 7.48 25.85 -29.08
N GLU A 132 8.19 26.54 -28.19
CA GLU A 132 7.60 27.31 -27.08
C GLU A 132 6.64 28.42 -27.55
N THR A 133 6.66 28.77 -28.84
CA THR A 133 5.84 29.85 -29.41
C THR A 133 4.60 29.34 -30.13
N GLY A 134 4.52 28.05 -30.49
CA GLY A 134 3.32 27.51 -31.12
C GLY A 134 3.48 26.18 -31.82
N LEU A 135 2.35 25.74 -32.38
CA LEU A 135 2.25 24.62 -33.29
C LEU A 135 2.26 25.13 -34.74
N TYR A 136 3.01 24.45 -35.60
CA TYR A 136 3.17 24.78 -37.01
C TYR A 136 2.87 23.56 -37.86
N SER A 137 2.34 23.78 -39.06
CA SER A 137 2.05 22.73 -40.03
C SER A 137 2.50 23.14 -41.43
N LYS A 138 2.84 22.15 -42.26
CA LYS A 138 3.06 22.34 -43.69
C LYS A 138 2.80 21.04 -44.45
N ASN A 139 2.42 21.13 -45.72
CA ASN A 139 2.42 19.94 -46.56
C ASN A 139 3.86 19.54 -46.90
N GLN A 140 4.10 18.28 -47.23
CA GLN A 140 5.43 17.82 -47.62
C GLN A 140 6.02 18.57 -48.83
N SER A 141 5.17 19.01 -49.76
CA SER A 141 5.58 19.82 -50.91
C SER A 141 6.01 21.24 -50.56
N ASP A 142 5.64 21.71 -49.37
CA ASP A 142 5.74 23.11 -49.01
C ASP A 142 7.06 23.39 -48.27
N THR A 143 7.66 24.54 -48.58
CA THR A 143 8.89 25.01 -47.94
C THR A 143 8.62 25.82 -46.69
N GLU A 144 7.47 26.50 -46.62
CA GLU A 144 7.11 27.40 -45.53
C GLU A 144 6.22 26.72 -44.48
N TRP A 145 6.46 27.04 -43.21
CA TRP A 145 5.66 26.58 -42.08
C TRP A 145 4.52 27.57 -41.81
N THR A 146 3.29 27.07 -41.67
CA THR A 146 2.12 27.87 -41.29
C THR A 146 1.83 27.66 -39.81
N ARG A 147 1.77 28.75 -39.04
CA ARG A 147 1.41 28.71 -37.63
C ARG A 147 -0.08 28.39 -37.45
N TYR A 148 -0.38 27.56 -36.47
CA TYR A 148 -1.74 27.25 -36.06
C TYR A 148 -2.21 28.31 -35.05
N GLU A 149 -3.29 29.03 -35.37
CA GLU A 149 -3.73 30.22 -34.61
C GLU A 149 -4.93 29.98 -33.68
N LYS A 150 -5.46 28.75 -33.67
CA LYS A 150 -6.59 28.36 -32.80
C LYS A 150 -6.09 27.58 -31.58
N TYR A 151 -6.79 27.72 -30.47
CA TYR A 151 -6.50 27.06 -29.18
C TYR A 151 -7.80 26.59 -28.51
N GLY A 152 -7.70 25.68 -27.53
CA GLY A 152 -8.86 25.06 -26.88
C GLY A 152 -9.69 24.21 -27.85
N VAL A 153 -11.01 24.39 -27.88
CA VAL A 153 -11.95 23.58 -28.70
C VAL A 153 -11.53 23.43 -30.18
N GLY A 154 -10.78 24.38 -30.75
CA GLY A 154 -10.34 24.35 -32.15
C GLY A 154 -8.84 24.11 -32.37
N GLY A 155 -8.06 23.80 -31.33
CA GLY A 155 -6.61 23.72 -31.37
C GLY A 155 -5.99 23.09 -30.11
N PRO A 156 -4.68 23.22 -29.86
CA PRO A 156 -4.08 22.76 -28.61
C PRO A 156 -4.55 23.59 -27.40
N LEU A 157 -4.46 23.02 -26.20
CA LEU A 157 -4.82 23.68 -24.91
C LEU A 157 -4.00 24.95 -24.65
N SER A 158 -2.76 24.99 -25.12
CA SER A 158 -1.83 26.11 -24.95
C SER A 158 -1.10 26.43 -26.25
N ASN A 159 -0.57 27.63 -26.37
CA ASN A 159 0.38 28.00 -27.42
C ASN A 159 1.82 27.60 -27.07
N SER A 160 2.10 27.31 -25.80
CA SER A 160 3.35 26.69 -25.38
C SER A 160 3.23 25.18 -25.56
N ILE A 161 3.90 24.65 -26.59
CA ILE A 161 3.88 23.23 -26.91
C ILE A 161 5.20 22.61 -26.45
N THR A 162 5.12 21.61 -25.59
CA THR A 162 6.29 20.99 -24.98
C THR A 162 6.75 19.73 -25.73
N ALA A 163 5.81 18.98 -26.32
CA ALA A 163 6.13 17.77 -27.05
C ALA A 163 5.08 17.40 -28.10
N LEU A 164 5.51 16.70 -29.14
CA LEU A 164 4.64 16.07 -30.14
C LEU A 164 4.91 14.57 -30.23
N ALA A 165 3.85 13.80 -30.42
CA ALA A 165 3.90 12.40 -30.85
C ALA A 165 2.78 12.12 -31.85
N ALA A 166 2.89 11.06 -32.64
CA ALA A 166 1.81 10.65 -33.52
C ALA A 166 1.65 9.13 -33.49
N ASP A 167 0.41 8.67 -33.44
CA ASP A 167 0.11 7.25 -33.38
C ASP A 167 -0.12 6.63 -34.77
N SER A 168 -0.19 5.30 -34.80
CA SER A 168 -0.39 4.54 -36.03
C SER A 168 -1.79 4.72 -36.64
N ARG A 169 -2.71 5.32 -35.89
CA ARG A 169 -4.08 5.66 -36.32
C ARG A 169 -4.17 7.03 -36.97
N GLY A 170 -3.07 7.79 -36.98
CA GLY A 170 -2.96 9.11 -37.58
C GLY A 170 -3.36 10.25 -36.66
N ALA A 171 -3.55 10.00 -35.36
CA ALA A 171 -3.79 11.07 -34.39
C ALA A 171 -2.47 11.77 -34.04
N LEU A 172 -2.53 13.09 -33.91
CA LEU A 172 -1.43 13.92 -33.40
C LEU A 172 -1.66 14.19 -31.92
N TRP A 173 -0.70 13.77 -31.09
CA TRP A 173 -0.64 14.01 -29.66
C TRP A 173 0.24 15.22 -29.38
N VAL A 174 -0.27 16.15 -28.59
CA VAL A 174 0.35 17.45 -28.33
C VAL A 174 0.41 17.69 -26.83
N GLY A 175 1.61 17.63 -26.27
CA GLY A 175 1.88 17.94 -24.87
C GLY A 175 1.90 19.44 -24.64
N THR A 176 1.27 19.87 -23.55
CA THR A 176 1.25 21.26 -23.12
C THR A 176 1.37 21.36 -21.60
N PRO A 177 1.73 22.53 -21.03
CA PRO A 177 1.71 22.75 -19.59
C PRO A 177 0.31 22.64 -18.94
N LEU A 178 -0.76 22.52 -19.72
CA LEU A 178 -2.15 22.46 -19.25
C LEU A 178 -2.80 21.09 -19.49
N GLY A 179 -2.03 20.09 -19.90
CA GLY A 179 -2.50 18.74 -20.23
C GLY A 179 -2.18 18.33 -21.66
N LEU A 180 -2.89 17.30 -22.13
CA LEU A 180 -2.67 16.67 -23.43
C LEU A 180 -3.75 17.11 -24.42
N SER A 181 -3.37 17.50 -25.63
CA SER A 181 -4.29 17.75 -26.74
C SER A 181 -4.11 16.73 -27.84
N ILE A 182 -5.20 16.32 -28.45
CA ILE A 182 -5.24 15.24 -29.43
C ILE A 182 -5.99 15.77 -30.64
N ARG A 183 -5.32 15.76 -31.79
CA ARG A 183 -5.95 16.08 -33.07
C ARG A 183 -6.18 14.78 -33.82
N GLU A 184 -7.45 14.41 -33.93
CA GLU A 184 -7.88 13.21 -34.63
C GLU A 184 -7.62 13.32 -36.14
N PRO A 185 -7.56 12.21 -36.90
CA PRO A 185 -7.41 12.24 -38.36
C PRO A 185 -8.49 13.05 -39.07
N SER A 186 -9.70 13.14 -38.48
CA SER A 186 -10.81 13.97 -38.96
C SER A 186 -10.51 15.47 -38.89
N GLY A 187 -9.51 15.88 -38.09
CA GLY A 187 -9.17 17.25 -37.78
C GLY A 187 -9.86 17.83 -36.54
N GLU A 188 -10.69 17.03 -35.87
CA GLU A 188 -11.29 17.39 -34.59
C GLU A 188 -10.26 17.36 -33.45
N TRP A 189 -10.45 18.23 -32.46
CA TRP A 189 -9.60 18.32 -31.29
C TRP A 189 -10.31 17.78 -30.06
N ARG A 190 -9.56 17.02 -29.26
CA ARG A 190 -9.91 16.53 -27.93
C ARG A 190 -8.81 16.90 -26.96
N HIS A 191 -9.16 17.02 -25.69
CA HIS A 191 -8.22 17.29 -24.60
C HIS A 191 -8.24 16.14 -23.61
N ILE A 192 -7.21 16.05 -22.77
CA ILE A 192 -7.18 15.23 -21.57
C ILE A 192 -6.51 16.06 -20.48
N GLN A 193 -7.27 16.33 -19.41
CA GLN A 193 -6.84 17.05 -18.20
C GLN A 193 -7.10 16.18 -16.95
N GLY A 194 -6.90 16.72 -15.75
CA GLY A 194 -7.03 15.98 -14.49
C GLY A 194 -8.44 15.44 -14.23
N ASP A 195 -9.48 16.15 -14.66
CA ASP A 195 -10.87 15.70 -14.60
C ASP A 195 -11.18 14.52 -15.53
N GLU A 196 -10.37 14.32 -16.58
CA GLU A 196 -10.39 13.15 -17.46
C GLU A 196 -9.41 12.05 -17.01
N GLY A 197 -8.76 12.23 -15.87
CA GLY A 197 -7.92 11.23 -15.20
C GLY A 197 -6.43 11.34 -15.50
N LEU A 198 -5.95 12.39 -16.18
CA LEU A 198 -4.52 12.65 -16.33
C LEU A 198 -3.91 12.95 -14.95
N PRO A 199 -2.94 12.15 -14.44
CA PRO A 199 -2.43 12.34 -13.09
C PRO A 199 -1.74 13.69 -12.83
N ILE A 200 -1.00 14.20 -13.82
CA ILE A 200 -0.24 15.46 -13.76
C ILE A 200 -0.41 16.16 -15.12
N GLU A 201 -0.82 17.42 -15.10
CA GLU A 201 -1.18 18.18 -16.31
C GLU A 201 0.03 18.83 -16.99
N GLU A 202 1.10 19.12 -16.25
CA GLU A 202 2.30 19.77 -16.78
C GLU A 202 3.15 18.80 -17.60
N VAL A 203 2.71 18.51 -18.83
CA VAL A 203 3.39 17.61 -19.77
C VAL A 203 4.68 18.26 -20.29
N THR A 204 5.78 17.52 -20.25
CA THR A 204 7.13 17.96 -20.68
C THR A 204 7.66 17.16 -21.86
N ALA A 205 7.32 15.88 -21.96
CA ALA A 205 7.82 14.99 -22.99
C ALA A 205 6.74 13.99 -23.43
N LEU A 206 6.81 13.56 -24.69
CA LEU A 206 5.97 12.48 -25.23
C LEU A 206 6.85 11.51 -26.03
N ASP A 207 6.58 10.22 -25.88
CA ASP A 207 6.99 9.20 -26.84
C ASP A 207 5.91 8.12 -26.92
N ILE A 208 5.86 7.39 -28.04
CA ILE A 208 4.82 6.39 -28.30
C ILE A 208 5.45 5.09 -28.76
N ASP A 209 4.93 3.97 -28.28
CA ASP A 209 5.37 2.65 -28.73
C ASP A 209 4.60 2.15 -29.96
N ASP A 210 5.03 0.98 -30.46
CA ASP A 210 4.45 0.31 -31.62
C ASP A 210 3.02 -0.22 -31.42
N ARG A 211 2.47 -0.10 -30.21
CA ARG A 211 1.10 -0.49 -29.84
C ARG A 211 0.22 0.73 -29.55
N ASP A 212 0.67 1.92 -29.93
CA ASP A 212 0.04 3.21 -29.62
C ASP A 212 -0.12 3.49 -28.11
N ARG A 213 0.74 2.92 -27.26
CA ARG A 213 0.79 3.27 -25.84
C ARG A 213 1.72 4.46 -25.66
N LEU A 214 1.23 5.47 -24.95
CA LEU A 214 1.90 6.75 -24.80
C LEU A 214 2.69 6.77 -23.49
N TRP A 215 3.95 7.17 -23.57
CA TRP A 215 4.73 7.57 -22.42
C TRP A 215 4.77 9.09 -22.35
N ILE A 216 4.25 9.62 -21.26
CA ILE A 216 4.08 11.05 -21.01
C ILE A 216 5.02 11.44 -19.88
N GLY A 217 6.00 12.29 -20.17
CA GLY A 217 6.85 12.91 -19.18
C GLY A 217 6.15 14.13 -18.61
N THR A 218 6.31 14.35 -17.31
CA THR A 218 5.72 15.50 -16.63
C THR A 218 6.74 16.16 -15.70
N THR A 219 6.35 17.25 -15.06
CA THR A 219 7.14 17.87 -14.00
C THR A 219 7.23 17.02 -12.73
N HIS A 220 6.34 16.03 -12.56
CA HIS A 220 6.25 15.18 -11.38
C HIS A 220 6.05 13.72 -11.80
N GLY A 221 7.03 13.13 -12.46
CA GLY A 221 7.10 11.73 -12.86
C GLY A 221 6.68 11.47 -14.31
N ALA A 222 6.53 10.19 -14.64
CA ALA A 222 6.10 9.72 -15.95
C ALA A 222 4.76 8.99 -15.86
N ILE A 223 3.99 9.01 -16.95
CA ILE A 223 2.70 8.35 -17.07
C ILE A 223 2.73 7.46 -18.31
N HIS A 224 2.46 6.16 -18.12
CA HIS A 224 2.18 5.24 -19.21
C HIS A 224 0.67 5.20 -19.43
N TYR A 225 0.23 5.68 -20.59
CA TYR A 225 -1.17 5.79 -20.98
C TYR A 225 -1.50 4.81 -22.10
N ARG A 226 -2.61 4.08 -21.94
CA ARG A 226 -3.06 3.04 -22.88
C ARG A 226 -4.44 3.41 -23.45
N PRO A 227 -4.51 4.37 -24.40
CA PRO A 227 -5.77 4.97 -24.85
C PRO A 227 -6.77 3.98 -25.45
N TYR A 228 -6.26 2.88 -25.99
CA TYR A 228 -7.05 1.93 -26.79
C TYR A 228 -7.26 0.58 -26.11
N GLU A 229 -6.78 0.43 -24.87
CA GLU A 229 -7.03 -0.76 -24.05
C GLU A 229 -8.26 -0.55 -23.15
N SER A 230 -8.98 -1.64 -22.85
CA SER A 230 -10.09 -1.64 -21.90
C SER A 230 -9.60 -1.71 -20.45
N GLY A 231 -10.27 -1.01 -19.53
CA GLY A 231 -9.96 -1.07 -18.09
C GLY A 231 -9.13 0.12 -17.62
N ARG A 232 -8.15 -0.11 -16.73
CA ARG A 232 -7.26 0.94 -16.23
C ARG A 232 -6.31 1.39 -17.34
N GLN A 233 -6.40 2.66 -17.74
CA GLN A 233 -5.59 3.22 -18.83
C GLN A 233 -4.37 3.99 -18.34
N TRP A 234 -4.38 4.45 -17.09
CA TRP A 234 -3.36 5.35 -16.53
C TRP A 234 -2.45 4.64 -15.53
N PHE A 235 -1.15 4.72 -15.77
CA PHE A 235 -0.11 4.11 -14.93
C PHE A 235 0.98 5.14 -14.60
N TYR A 236 0.87 5.75 -13.42
CA TYR A 236 1.80 6.75 -12.93
C TYR A 236 3.10 6.12 -12.37
N ARG A 237 4.23 6.77 -12.60
CA ARG A 237 5.59 6.33 -12.28
C ARG A 237 6.38 7.52 -11.75
N ALA A 238 6.55 7.60 -10.43
CA ALA A 238 7.27 8.67 -9.76
C ALA A 238 8.06 8.14 -8.55
N GLY A 239 8.98 8.95 -8.06
CA GLY A 239 9.93 8.65 -7.00
C GLY A 239 10.93 7.57 -7.38
N GLY A 240 11.92 7.38 -6.49
CA GLY A 240 13.03 6.43 -6.67
C GLY A 240 12.62 4.99 -7.00
N ARG A 241 11.35 4.59 -6.77
CA ARG A 241 10.84 3.29 -7.23
C ARG A 241 10.92 3.14 -8.75
N TYR A 242 10.78 4.23 -9.50
CA TYR A 242 10.70 4.22 -10.96
C TYR A 242 11.69 5.17 -11.62
N LEU A 243 11.94 6.33 -11.03
CA LEU A 243 12.76 7.41 -11.61
C LEU A 243 13.71 7.97 -10.55
N ASP A 244 14.91 8.35 -10.95
CA ASP A 244 15.92 8.98 -10.08
C ASP A 244 15.60 10.46 -9.83
N GLY A 245 14.85 11.08 -10.73
CA GLY A 245 14.28 12.43 -10.63
C GLY A 245 12.88 12.46 -11.23
N ASP A 246 11.99 13.28 -10.66
CA ASP A 246 10.60 13.31 -11.08
C ASP A 246 10.37 14.28 -12.25
N ARG A 247 11.23 15.29 -12.46
CA ARG A 247 11.09 16.20 -13.60
C ARG A 247 11.66 15.56 -14.87
N VAL A 248 10.79 14.91 -15.64
CA VAL A 248 11.14 14.28 -16.92
C VAL A 248 11.36 15.36 -17.99
N GLU A 249 12.49 15.31 -18.70
CA GLU A 249 12.85 16.25 -19.77
C GLU A 249 12.69 15.62 -21.16
N THR A 250 13.08 14.36 -21.31
CA THR A 250 12.99 13.60 -22.58
C THR A 250 12.63 12.15 -22.28
N ILE A 251 11.90 11.52 -23.19
CA ILE A 251 11.58 10.08 -23.14
C ILE A 251 12.08 9.43 -24.42
N ALA A 252 12.66 8.24 -24.27
CA ALA A 252 12.97 7.36 -25.40
C ALA A 252 12.49 5.94 -25.12
N VAL A 253 11.47 5.53 -25.86
CA VAL A 253 10.95 4.18 -25.93
C VAL A 253 11.82 3.39 -26.91
N ALA A 254 12.40 2.28 -26.43
CA ALA A 254 13.15 1.36 -27.27
C ALA A 254 12.23 0.60 -28.25
N ASP A 255 12.82 0.02 -29.28
CA ASP A 255 12.10 -0.82 -30.24
C ASP A 255 11.39 -1.98 -29.52
N GLY A 256 10.11 -2.20 -29.81
CA GLY A 256 9.27 -3.18 -29.10
C GLY A 256 8.62 -2.67 -27.80
N GLY A 257 8.84 -1.40 -27.45
CA GLY A 257 8.11 -0.69 -26.39
C GLY A 257 8.79 -0.71 -25.01
N MET A 258 9.82 -1.51 -24.82
CA MET A 258 10.63 -1.60 -23.58
C MET A 258 12.09 -1.96 -23.94
N PRO A 259 13.09 -1.54 -23.15
CA PRO A 259 12.98 -0.63 -22.02
C PRO A 259 12.61 0.79 -22.45
N VAL A 260 12.25 1.62 -21.48
CA VAL A 260 12.00 3.05 -21.70
C VAL A 260 12.98 3.87 -20.88
N TYR A 261 13.64 4.79 -21.55
CA TYR A 261 14.64 5.68 -20.96
C TYR A 261 14.03 7.05 -20.70
N PHE A 262 14.38 7.64 -19.57
CA PHE A 262 13.92 8.94 -19.12
C PHE A 262 15.14 9.80 -18.82
N GLU A 263 15.31 10.90 -19.57
CA GLU A 263 16.20 11.98 -19.15
C GLU A 263 15.45 12.78 -18.08
N THR A 264 16.00 12.84 -16.88
CA THR A 264 15.45 13.57 -15.71
C THR A 264 16.46 14.61 -15.23
N GLU A 265 16.04 15.49 -14.33
CA GLU A 265 16.91 16.42 -13.62
C GLU A 265 18.02 15.75 -12.79
N ALA A 266 17.81 14.50 -12.38
CA ALA A 266 18.76 13.72 -11.58
C ALA A 266 19.66 12.78 -12.40
N GLY A 267 19.40 12.62 -13.70
CA GLY A 267 20.14 11.71 -14.58
C GLY A 267 19.24 10.90 -15.51
N ILE A 268 19.76 9.77 -16.00
CA ILE A 268 19.02 8.87 -16.89
C ILE A 268 18.46 7.70 -16.09
N SER A 269 17.14 7.58 -16.05
CA SER A 269 16.46 6.41 -15.49
C SER A 269 16.00 5.47 -16.60
N CYS A 270 15.93 4.18 -16.27
CA CYS A 270 15.43 3.14 -17.15
C CYS A 270 14.32 2.37 -16.46
N ILE A 271 13.15 2.31 -17.10
CA ILE A 271 12.08 1.41 -16.71
C ILE A 271 12.09 0.21 -17.67
N ASP A 272 12.15 -0.98 -17.09
CA ASP A 272 12.09 -2.25 -17.80
C ASP A 272 10.89 -3.07 -17.32
N THR A 273 10.68 -4.23 -17.93
CA THR A 273 9.63 -5.18 -17.58
C THR A 273 10.18 -6.45 -16.97
N LEU A 274 9.50 -6.91 -15.91
CA LEU A 274 9.72 -8.23 -15.32
C LEU A 274 8.44 -9.05 -15.49
N GLU A 275 8.53 -10.17 -16.19
CA GLU A 275 7.47 -11.17 -16.23
C GLU A 275 7.58 -12.07 -15.00
N HIS A 276 6.49 -12.23 -14.27
CA HIS A 276 6.41 -13.11 -13.11
C HIS A 276 4.96 -13.46 -12.78
N THR A 277 4.76 -14.38 -11.86
CA THR A 277 3.44 -14.74 -11.33
C THR A 277 3.11 -14.00 -10.04
N LEU A 278 1.87 -14.13 -9.57
CA LEU A 278 1.48 -13.53 -8.29
C LEU A 278 2.09 -14.33 -7.12
N ALA A 279 2.28 -15.64 -7.27
CA ALA A 279 3.03 -16.44 -6.33
C ALA A 279 4.50 -15.97 -6.22
N ASP A 280 5.21 -15.80 -7.34
CA ASP A 280 6.60 -15.32 -7.33
C ASP A 280 6.73 -13.97 -6.61
N LYS A 281 5.75 -13.09 -6.83
CA LYS A 281 5.72 -11.78 -6.18
C LYS A 281 5.47 -11.89 -4.68
N ALA A 282 4.52 -12.73 -4.27
CA ALA A 282 4.26 -12.99 -2.86
C ALA A 282 5.50 -13.58 -2.16
N ASP A 283 6.17 -14.55 -2.78
CA ASP A 283 7.37 -15.18 -2.24
C ASP A 283 8.52 -14.17 -2.08
N ARG A 284 8.73 -13.26 -3.05
CA ARG A 284 9.73 -12.19 -2.90
C ARG A 284 9.42 -11.26 -1.74
N ILE A 285 8.15 -10.91 -1.54
CA ILE A 285 7.72 -10.03 -0.44
C ILE A 285 7.92 -10.72 0.90
N GLU A 286 7.47 -11.96 1.03
CA GLU A 286 7.61 -12.74 2.26
C GLU A 286 9.08 -12.99 2.60
N ASN A 287 9.92 -13.31 1.62
CA ASN A 287 11.37 -13.43 1.82
C ASN A 287 12.01 -12.12 2.29
N ARG A 288 11.63 -10.98 1.71
CA ARG A 288 12.12 -9.66 2.15
C ARG A 288 11.67 -9.35 3.58
N LEU A 289 10.41 -9.63 3.91
CA LEU A 289 9.84 -9.44 5.23
C LEU A 289 10.58 -10.29 6.27
N ASN A 290 10.74 -11.58 6.01
CA ASN A 290 11.45 -12.50 6.91
C ASN A 290 12.92 -12.09 7.12
N ARG A 291 13.58 -11.62 6.06
CA ARG A 291 14.99 -11.25 6.11
C ARG A 291 15.24 -9.93 6.83
N PHE A 292 14.36 -8.94 6.66
CA PHE A 292 14.67 -7.56 7.05
C PHE A 292 13.68 -6.92 8.02
N HIS A 293 12.48 -7.46 8.18
CA HIS A 293 11.38 -6.82 8.91
C HIS A 293 10.87 -7.65 10.10
N ARG A 294 11.48 -8.79 10.43
CA ARG A 294 11.00 -9.66 11.51
C ARG A 294 11.64 -9.29 12.86
N ARG A 295 10.82 -8.83 13.81
CA ARG A 295 11.25 -8.47 15.18
C ARG A 295 10.37 -9.17 16.22
N LEU A 296 10.91 -10.14 16.96
CA LEU A 296 10.12 -10.94 17.92
C LEU A 296 8.88 -11.64 17.28
N GLY A 297 8.94 -11.94 15.99
CA GLY A 297 7.81 -12.45 15.21
C GLY A 297 6.85 -11.37 14.68
N LEU A 298 6.98 -10.14 15.16
CA LEU A 298 6.25 -8.95 14.66
C LEU A 298 6.82 -8.50 13.32
N VAL A 299 5.98 -7.86 12.53
CA VAL A 299 6.37 -7.11 11.33
C VAL A 299 6.73 -5.70 11.75
N ALA A 300 8.02 -5.40 11.68
CA ALA A 300 8.61 -4.16 12.15
C ALA A 300 9.04 -3.26 10.98
N GLN A 301 9.02 -1.95 11.25
CA GLN A 301 9.74 -1.00 10.42
C GLN A 301 11.25 -1.30 10.49
N SER A 302 11.97 -1.07 9.40
CA SER A 302 13.42 -1.27 9.35
C SER A 302 14.13 -0.14 8.64
N ILE A 303 15.33 0.18 9.12
CA ILE A 303 16.32 1.00 8.43
C ILE A 303 17.20 0.05 7.61
N LEU A 304 17.30 0.30 6.32
CA LEU A 304 18.12 -0.48 5.39
C LEU A 304 19.44 0.25 5.14
N ASP A 305 20.53 -0.49 4.95
CA ASP A 305 21.82 0.06 4.51
C ASP A 305 21.73 0.65 3.09
N ASP A 306 20.99 -0.03 2.23
CA ASP A 306 20.65 0.42 0.88
C ASP A 306 19.15 0.16 0.62
N PRO A 307 18.36 1.17 0.22
CA PRO A 307 16.92 1.01 0.02
C PRO A 307 16.57 0.16 -1.22
N TRP A 308 17.49 0.02 -2.17
CA TRP A 308 17.32 -0.66 -3.47
C TRP A 308 17.84 -2.09 -3.43
N ASN A 309 19.01 -2.30 -2.84
CA ASN A 309 19.68 -3.59 -2.72
C ASN A 309 20.19 -3.83 -1.27
N PRO A 310 19.26 -3.96 -0.30
CA PRO A 310 19.64 -4.07 1.10
C PRO A 310 20.47 -5.33 1.38
N THR A 311 21.57 -5.17 2.12
CA THR A 311 22.34 -6.29 2.67
C THR A 311 22.22 -6.39 4.18
N ILE A 312 21.99 -5.26 4.85
CA ILE A 312 21.86 -5.10 6.30
C ILE A 312 20.57 -4.36 6.62
N ALA A 313 19.85 -4.79 7.66
CA ALA A 313 18.68 -4.08 8.16
C ALA A 313 18.70 -3.98 9.68
N TYR A 314 18.16 -2.87 10.18
CA TYR A 314 17.95 -2.61 11.61
C TYR A 314 16.46 -2.43 11.88
N THR A 315 15.84 -3.37 12.59
CA THR A 315 14.42 -3.30 12.94
C THR A 315 14.17 -2.31 14.07
N LEU A 316 13.08 -1.56 14.00
CA LEU A 316 12.64 -0.58 14.98
C LEU A 316 11.34 -1.04 15.66
N ASP A 317 11.04 -0.49 16.84
CA ASP A 317 9.68 -0.50 17.36
C ASP A 317 8.81 0.50 16.58
N SER A 318 7.53 0.20 16.49
CA SER A 318 6.53 1.08 15.90
C SER A 318 5.32 1.13 16.83
N PRO A 319 4.66 2.29 16.99
CA PRO A 319 3.36 2.33 17.66
C PRO A 319 2.28 1.54 16.90
N ASN A 320 2.61 0.93 15.76
CA ASN A 320 1.69 0.13 14.97
C ASN A 320 2.18 -1.30 14.68
N ASP A 321 3.07 -1.84 15.53
CA ASP A 321 3.59 -3.20 15.33
C ASP A 321 2.47 -4.26 15.29
N GLY A 322 1.41 -4.11 16.09
CA GLY A 322 0.27 -5.02 16.08
C GLY A 322 -0.52 -4.94 14.77
N LEU A 323 -0.86 -3.73 14.32
CA LEU A 323 -1.55 -3.51 13.05
C LEU A 323 -0.75 -4.06 11.86
N TRP A 324 0.54 -3.75 11.72
CA TRP A 324 1.35 -4.26 10.60
C TRP A 324 1.49 -5.78 10.64
N THR A 325 1.63 -6.35 11.83
CA THR A 325 1.68 -7.82 12.01
C THR A 325 0.35 -8.47 11.65
N SER A 326 -0.77 -7.80 11.91
CA SER A 326 -2.10 -8.34 11.59
C SER A 326 -2.32 -8.56 10.10
N TYR A 327 -1.81 -7.67 9.26
CA TYR A 327 -1.87 -7.83 7.81
C TYR A 327 -1.06 -9.04 7.34
N HIS A 328 0.09 -9.30 7.96
CA HIS A 328 0.90 -10.47 7.66
C HIS A 328 0.22 -11.77 8.09
N VAL A 329 -0.33 -11.83 9.32
CA VAL A 329 -1.14 -12.97 9.78
C VAL A 329 -2.28 -13.25 8.80
N THR A 330 -2.99 -12.20 8.38
CA THR A 330 -4.11 -12.30 7.45
C THR A 330 -3.67 -12.79 6.08
N ALA A 331 -2.61 -12.20 5.52
CA ALA A 331 -2.08 -12.59 4.22
C ALA A 331 -1.63 -14.05 4.21
N MET A 332 -0.89 -14.48 5.23
CA MET A 332 -0.38 -15.86 5.32
C MET A 332 -1.47 -16.88 5.65
N SER A 333 -2.48 -16.50 6.45
CA SER A 333 -3.66 -17.35 6.70
C SER A 333 -4.48 -17.57 5.43
N LEU A 334 -4.69 -16.51 4.64
CA LEU A 334 -5.35 -16.60 3.33
C LEU A 334 -4.52 -17.41 2.33
N ALA A 335 -3.20 -17.19 2.30
CA ALA A 335 -2.29 -17.96 1.44
C ALA A 335 -2.35 -19.45 1.79
N TYR A 336 -2.30 -19.81 3.08
CA TYR A 336 -2.49 -21.20 3.51
C TYR A 336 -3.85 -21.75 3.10
N GLY A 337 -4.94 -20.99 3.30
CA GLY A 337 -6.27 -21.39 2.87
C GLY A 337 -6.39 -21.60 1.36
N ALA A 338 -5.62 -20.87 0.55
CA ALA A 338 -5.65 -20.96 -0.90
C ALA A 338 -4.74 -22.07 -1.46
N THR A 339 -3.59 -22.33 -0.84
CA THR A 339 -2.56 -23.21 -1.39
C THR A 339 -2.36 -24.51 -0.61
N GLY A 340 -2.76 -24.54 0.66
CA GLY A 340 -2.49 -25.64 1.60
C GLY A 340 -1.02 -25.80 1.98
N LYS A 341 -0.12 -24.89 1.58
CA LYS A 341 1.32 -24.99 1.86
C LYS A 341 1.64 -24.69 3.31
N GLU A 342 2.31 -25.63 3.97
CA GLU A 342 2.60 -25.57 5.40
C GLU A 342 3.49 -24.38 5.79
N GLU A 343 4.38 -23.92 4.90
CA GLU A 343 5.22 -22.73 5.12
C GLU A 343 4.41 -21.47 5.45
N HIS A 344 3.25 -21.29 4.80
CA HIS A 344 2.36 -20.15 5.06
C HIS A 344 1.67 -20.30 6.42
N ARG A 345 1.27 -21.53 6.79
CA ARG A 345 0.67 -21.82 8.11
C ARG A 345 1.64 -21.49 9.23
N LEU A 346 2.90 -21.93 9.09
CA LEU A 346 3.95 -21.70 10.08
C LEU A 346 4.30 -20.20 10.19
N SER A 347 4.40 -19.50 9.06
CA SER A 347 4.64 -18.05 9.05
C SER A 347 3.49 -17.27 9.71
N ALA A 348 2.23 -17.61 9.38
CA ALA A 348 1.06 -17.03 10.02
C ALA A 348 1.03 -17.28 11.54
N LYS A 349 1.31 -18.53 11.96
CA LYS A 349 1.34 -18.92 13.38
C LYS A 349 2.40 -18.16 14.15
N GLN A 350 3.60 -17.99 13.59
CA GLN A 350 4.67 -17.21 14.22
C GLN A 350 4.23 -15.76 14.49
N SER A 351 3.63 -15.09 13.51
CA SER A 351 3.14 -13.72 13.67
C SER A 351 1.91 -13.62 14.56
N MET A 352 1.00 -14.60 14.54
CA MET A 352 -0.15 -14.63 15.44
C MET A 352 0.30 -14.78 16.90
N HIS A 353 1.30 -15.61 17.16
CA HIS A 353 1.88 -15.78 18.49
C HIS A 353 2.60 -14.50 18.96
N ALA A 354 3.20 -13.73 18.04
CA ALA A 354 3.73 -12.42 18.35
C ALA A 354 2.64 -11.40 18.70
N MET A 355 1.46 -11.46 18.06
CA MET A 355 0.30 -10.66 18.47
C MET A 355 -0.23 -11.08 19.84
N TYR A 356 -0.25 -12.39 20.15
CA TYR A 356 -0.58 -12.85 21.51
C TYR A 356 0.43 -12.35 22.55
N LEU A 357 1.71 -12.25 22.19
CA LEU A 357 2.70 -11.65 23.06
C LEU A 357 2.33 -10.20 23.39
N LEU A 358 1.99 -9.37 22.39
CA LEU A 358 1.49 -8.00 22.63
C LEU A 358 0.27 -7.98 23.56
N GLN A 359 -0.70 -8.87 23.36
CA GLN A 359 -1.90 -8.97 24.20
C GLN A 359 -1.61 -9.33 25.66
N ASN A 360 -0.58 -10.15 25.90
CA ASN A 360 -0.27 -10.65 27.23
C ASN A 360 0.77 -9.80 27.98
N SER A 361 1.55 -8.96 27.29
CA SER A 361 2.66 -8.21 27.90
C SER A 361 2.22 -7.15 28.91
N THR A 362 1.03 -6.57 28.80
CA THR A 362 0.60 -5.47 29.68
C THR A 362 0.35 -5.91 31.12
N GLY A 363 0.09 -7.20 31.34
CA GLY A 363 -0.38 -7.73 32.62
C GLY A 363 -1.87 -7.46 32.92
N ILE A 364 -2.56 -6.74 32.03
CA ILE A 364 -3.99 -6.42 32.15
C ILE A 364 -4.73 -7.28 31.11
N PRO A 365 -5.50 -8.31 31.53
CA PRO A 365 -6.21 -9.18 30.60
C PRO A 365 -7.14 -8.39 29.68
N GLY A 366 -6.91 -8.49 28.37
CA GLY A 366 -7.73 -7.80 27.36
C GLY A 366 -7.23 -6.43 26.93
N LEU A 367 -6.13 -5.92 27.49
CA LEU A 367 -5.46 -4.70 27.02
C LEU A 367 -4.19 -5.08 26.24
N PRO A 368 -4.18 -4.96 24.90
CA PRO A 368 -2.98 -5.21 24.12
C PRO A 368 -1.97 -4.07 24.26
N ALA A 369 -0.68 -4.42 24.31
CA ALA A 369 0.41 -3.47 24.17
C ALA A 369 0.46 -2.94 22.74
N ARG A 370 0.74 -1.65 22.58
CA ARG A 370 0.92 -1.02 21.27
C ARG A 370 2.23 -1.42 20.59
N SER A 371 3.25 -1.68 21.40
CA SER A 371 4.53 -2.28 21.00
C SER A 371 5.23 -2.83 22.25
N ILE A 372 6.25 -3.66 22.04
CA ILE A 372 7.13 -4.17 23.10
C ILE A 372 8.60 -4.12 22.69
N VAL A 373 9.49 -3.97 23.66
CA VAL A 373 10.94 -4.14 23.50
C VAL A 373 11.52 -4.98 24.65
N PRO A 374 12.58 -5.77 24.43
CA PRO A 374 13.22 -6.52 25.53
C PRO A 374 13.83 -5.57 26.57
N ALA A 375 13.64 -5.84 27.86
CA ALA A 375 14.20 -4.99 28.92
C ALA A 375 15.74 -4.90 28.88
N ALA A 376 16.41 -5.91 28.30
CA ALA A 376 17.86 -5.96 28.08
C ALA A 376 18.39 -4.80 27.23
N VAL A 377 17.55 -4.16 26.40
CA VAL A 377 17.98 -3.03 25.57
C VAL A 377 17.87 -1.67 26.29
N GLY A 378 17.41 -1.68 27.55
CA GLY A 378 17.09 -0.48 28.32
C GLY A 378 15.74 0.13 27.94
N GLU A 379 15.23 1.06 28.76
CA GLU A 379 14.01 1.79 28.43
C GLU A 379 14.23 2.63 27.15
N PRO A 380 13.46 2.42 26.08
CA PRO A 380 13.70 3.13 24.83
C PRO A 380 13.40 4.62 25.01
N ARG A 381 14.32 5.46 24.52
CA ARG A 381 14.10 6.90 24.44
C ARG A 381 13.63 7.22 23.02
N ARG A 382 12.37 7.63 22.86
CA ARG A 382 11.95 8.21 21.57
C ARG A 382 12.65 9.54 21.35
N GLU A 383 13.30 9.69 20.20
CA GLU A 383 13.94 10.94 19.82
C GLU A 383 12.92 12.08 19.73
N ALA A 384 13.39 13.32 19.94
CA ALA A 384 12.55 14.50 19.87
C ALA A 384 11.90 14.73 18.49
N SER A 385 12.42 14.10 17.43
CA SER A 385 11.91 14.12 16.05
C SER A 385 10.69 13.21 15.83
N GLN A 386 10.52 12.17 16.66
CA GLN A 386 9.32 11.33 16.72
C GLN A 386 8.26 11.88 17.70
N LYS A 387 8.54 13.01 18.36
CA LYS A 387 7.49 13.77 19.04
C LYS A 387 6.57 14.32 17.97
N SER A 388 5.47 13.62 17.70
CA SER A 388 4.34 14.26 17.07
C SER A 388 4.05 15.52 17.90
N ARG A 389 3.65 16.63 17.25
CA ARG A 389 3.18 17.83 17.96
C ARG A 389 2.00 17.53 18.91
N ARG A 390 1.47 16.31 18.87
CA ARG A 390 0.37 15.73 19.66
C ARG A 390 0.82 14.62 20.63
N MET A 391 2.10 14.43 20.96
CA MET A 391 2.47 13.47 22.02
C MET A 391 1.72 13.86 23.31
N ASN A 392 0.65 13.14 23.59
CA ASN A 392 -0.16 13.32 24.77
C ASN A 392 0.64 12.80 25.97
N ASN A 393 0.40 13.33 27.17
CA ASN A 393 1.06 12.86 28.40
C ASN A 393 0.75 11.37 28.74
N LYS A 394 -0.12 10.71 27.95
CA LYS A 394 -0.56 9.32 28.04
C LYS A 394 0.42 8.29 27.44
N GLU A 395 1.19 8.64 26.41
CA GLU A 395 2.12 7.71 25.73
C GLU A 395 3.45 7.53 26.47
N LYS A 396 3.71 6.34 27.03
CA LYS A 396 4.93 6.02 27.81
C LYS A 396 5.32 4.54 27.68
N TRP A 397 6.60 4.24 27.88
CA TRP A 397 7.07 2.88 28.12
C TRP A 397 6.75 2.45 29.55
N ARG A 398 6.36 1.18 29.72
CA ARG A 398 6.06 0.55 31.02
C ARG A 398 6.76 -0.80 31.12
N PRO A 399 7.39 -1.15 32.24
CA PRO A 399 7.89 -2.51 32.42
C PRO A 399 6.70 -3.49 32.47
N THR A 400 6.88 -4.67 31.88
CA THR A 400 5.95 -5.79 32.06
C THR A 400 6.03 -6.32 33.50
N PRO A 401 4.98 -7.00 34.02
CA PRO A 401 4.97 -7.51 35.39
C PRO A 401 6.13 -8.46 35.74
N ASP A 402 6.60 -9.23 34.76
CA ASP A 402 7.76 -10.13 34.88
C ASP A 402 9.12 -9.42 34.70
N GLY A 403 9.11 -8.17 34.24
CA GLY A 403 10.31 -7.36 33.98
C GLY A 403 11.09 -7.77 32.72
N GLU A 404 10.54 -8.64 31.86
CA GLU A 404 11.24 -9.11 30.67
C GLU A 404 11.18 -8.11 29.50
N PHE A 405 10.13 -7.30 29.44
CA PHE A 405 9.92 -6.32 28.37
C PHE A 405 9.57 -4.94 28.93
N TYR A 406 9.71 -3.92 28.09
CA TYR A 406 8.90 -2.71 28.17
C TYR A 406 7.79 -2.79 27.14
N TRP A 407 6.60 -2.30 27.47
CA TRP A 407 5.47 -2.17 26.57
C TRP A 407 5.04 -0.71 26.44
N TRP A 408 4.52 -0.34 25.28
CA TRP A 408 4.08 1.02 24.96
C TRP A 408 2.58 1.19 25.21
N THR A 409 2.21 2.23 25.95
CA THR A 409 0.83 2.54 26.37
C THR A 409 0.02 3.26 25.29
N ASP A 410 -1.23 3.62 25.60
CA ASP A 410 -2.16 4.36 24.74
C ASP A 410 -2.43 3.66 23.41
N THR A 411 -2.89 2.41 23.52
CA THR A 411 -3.27 1.56 22.37
C THR A 411 -4.44 2.17 21.61
N SER A 412 -4.22 2.36 20.32
CA SER A 412 -5.16 3.04 19.42
C SER A 412 -6.16 2.04 18.80
N ASN A 413 -7.26 2.54 18.24
CA ASN A 413 -8.34 1.70 17.68
C ASN A 413 -7.91 0.90 16.45
N ASP A 414 -7.01 1.46 15.64
CA ASP A 414 -6.38 0.80 14.49
C ASP A 414 -5.62 -0.48 14.88
N GLU A 415 -4.99 -0.50 16.05
CA GLU A 415 -4.42 -1.74 16.59
C GLU A 415 -5.51 -2.79 16.84
N ILE A 416 -6.65 -2.40 17.39
CA ILE A 416 -7.74 -3.32 17.71
C ILE A 416 -8.41 -3.86 16.44
N ASP A 417 -8.62 -3.01 15.43
CA ASP A 417 -9.05 -3.41 14.09
C ASP A 417 -8.14 -4.50 13.51
N GLY A 418 -6.82 -4.24 13.52
CA GLY A 418 -5.83 -5.22 13.10
C GLY A 418 -5.94 -6.54 13.88
N HIS A 419 -6.06 -6.47 15.21
CA HIS A 419 -6.23 -7.69 16.02
C HIS A 419 -7.46 -8.49 15.61
N PHE A 420 -8.63 -7.87 15.41
CA PHE A 420 -9.83 -8.60 15.01
C PHE A 420 -9.74 -9.15 13.58
N LEU A 421 -9.08 -8.46 12.65
CA LEU A 421 -8.79 -8.98 11.31
C LEU A 421 -7.90 -10.23 11.36
N ALA A 422 -6.80 -10.17 12.11
CA ALA A 422 -5.89 -11.31 12.29
C ALA A 422 -6.56 -12.49 13.00
N LEU A 423 -7.32 -12.22 14.07
CA LEU A 423 -8.08 -13.24 14.80
C LEU A 423 -9.07 -13.95 13.86
N TYR A 424 -9.86 -13.22 13.08
CA TYR A 424 -10.84 -13.85 12.19
C TYR A 424 -10.17 -14.71 11.12
N SER A 425 -9.19 -14.14 10.40
CA SER A 425 -8.50 -14.79 9.29
C SER A 425 -7.73 -16.04 9.76
N TYR A 426 -6.98 -15.94 10.86
CA TYR A 426 -6.26 -17.06 11.46
C TYR A 426 -7.21 -18.13 11.98
N TRP A 427 -8.30 -17.76 12.67
CA TRP A 427 -9.31 -18.72 13.09
C TRP A 427 -9.90 -19.47 11.90
N ARG A 428 -10.31 -18.75 10.85
CA ARG A 428 -10.99 -19.31 9.68
C ARG A 428 -10.11 -20.26 8.89
N HIS A 429 -8.82 -20.01 8.76
CA HIS A 429 -7.98 -20.82 7.87
C HIS A 429 -7.05 -21.78 8.62
N ILE A 430 -6.73 -21.51 9.88
CA ILE A 430 -5.72 -22.26 10.63
C ILE A 430 -6.30 -22.78 11.94
N ALA A 431 -6.66 -21.90 12.88
CA ALA A 431 -6.92 -22.31 14.26
C ALA A 431 -8.15 -23.19 14.41
N GLN A 432 -9.21 -23.03 13.61
CA GLN A 432 -10.39 -23.90 13.72
C GLN A 432 -10.11 -25.39 13.41
N HIS A 433 -8.96 -25.67 12.79
CA HIS A 433 -8.51 -27.03 12.43
C HIS A 433 -7.39 -27.56 13.34
N ASP A 434 -6.91 -26.76 14.29
CA ASP A 434 -5.85 -27.11 15.25
C ASP A 434 -6.38 -26.90 16.68
N PRO A 435 -6.61 -27.98 17.47
CA PRO A 435 -7.23 -27.86 18.80
C PRO A 435 -6.49 -26.95 19.79
N GLU A 436 -5.16 -26.88 19.72
CA GLU A 436 -4.35 -26.05 20.63
C GLU A 436 -4.50 -24.57 20.25
N GLU A 437 -4.39 -24.27 18.96
CA GLU A 437 -4.59 -22.92 18.44
C GLU A 437 -6.04 -22.45 18.63
N LEU A 438 -7.03 -23.34 18.47
CA LEU A 438 -8.43 -23.04 18.69
C LEU A 438 -8.71 -22.59 20.13
N GLU A 439 -8.10 -23.26 21.10
CA GLU A 439 -8.25 -22.89 22.51
C GLU A 439 -7.59 -21.54 22.79
N LEU A 440 -6.38 -21.33 22.27
CA LEU A 440 -5.63 -20.09 22.45
C LEU A 440 -6.38 -18.90 21.83
N ILE A 441 -6.84 -19.02 20.59
CA ILE A 441 -7.53 -17.92 19.91
C ILE A 441 -8.86 -17.57 20.59
N ARG A 442 -9.60 -18.57 21.10
CA ARG A 442 -10.84 -18.33 21.85
C ARG A 442 -10.56 -17.60 23.15
N LYS A 443 -9.53 -18.01 23.89
CA LYS A 443 -9.10 -17.32 25.12
C LYS A 443 -8.76 -15.87 24.84
N GLN A 444 -7.95 -15.61 23.81
CA GLN A 444 -7.48 -14.26 23.48
C GLN A 444 -8.60 -13.36 22.95
N THR A 445 -9.47 -13.89 22.10
CA THR A 445 -10.67 -13.19 21.62
C THR A 445 -11.59 -12.80 22.78
N ARG A 446 -11.84 -13.72 23.72
CA ARG A 446 -12.65 -13.45 24.90
C ARG A 446 -12.03 -12.38 25.78
N ALA A 447 -10.74 -12.49 26.08
CA ALA A 447 -10.05 -11.52 26.94
C ALA A 447 -10.20 -10.09 26.39
N LEU A 448 -9.94 -9.89 25.10
CA LEU A 448 -10.04 -8.57 24.46
C LEU A 448 -11.48 -8.06 24.37
N MET A 449 -12.41 -8.85 23.82
CA MET A 449 -13.78 -8.39 23.61
C MET A 449 -14.54 -8.19 24.93
N ASP A 450 -14.32 -9.08 25.91
CA ASP A 450 -14.95 -8.95 27.22
C ASP A 450 -14.43 -7.70 27.95
N TYR A 451 -13.13 -7.40 27.84
CA TYR A 451 -12.58 -6.15 28.38
C TYR A 451 -13.26 -4.92 27.79
N ILE A 452 -13.47 -4.87 26.47
CA ILE A 452 -14.18 -3.75 25.82
C ILE A 452 -15.63 -3.67 26.33
N ILE A 453 -16.35 -4.80 26.42
CA ILE A 453 -17.75 -4.82 26.89
C ILE A 453 -17.86 -4.38 28.34
N ASP A 454 -17.00 -4.92 29.22
CA ASP A 454 -17.04 -4.68 30.66
C ASP A 454 -16.72 -3.22 31.03
N HIS A 455 -16.01 -2.52 30.14
CA HIS A 455 -15.68 -1.09 30.27
C HIS A 455 -16.59 -0.19 29.42
N ASP A 456 -17.83 -0.63 29.20
CA ASP A 456 -18.84 0.15 28.46
C ASP A 456 -18.32 0.52 27.08
N TYR A 457 -17.91 -0.48 26.31
CA TYR A 457 -17.40 -0.38 24.94
C TYR A 457 -16.24 0.60 24.75
N ARG A 458 -15.36 0.68 25.74
CA ARG A 458 -14.13 1.47 25.70
C ARG A 458 -12.91 0.59 25.97
N LEU A 459 -11.77 0.99 25.40
CA LEU A 459 -10.48 0.45 25.78
C LEU A 459 -9.86 1.37 26.84
N LEU A 460 -9.83 0.92 28.09
CA LEU A 460 -9.13 1.63 29.17
C LEU A 460 -7.64 1.24 29.19
N ASP A 461 -6.77 2.19 29.47
CA ASP A 461 -5.32 2.00 29.60
C ASP A 461 -4.92 1.64 31.06
N TRP A 462 -3.63 1.48 31.31
CA TRP A 462 -3.04 1.10 32.60
C TRP A 462 -3.43 2.00 33.79
N ASP A 463 -3.83 3.25 33.55
CA ASP A 463 -4.26 4.20 34.57
C ASP A 463 -5.78 4.17 34.84
N GLY A 464 -6.52 3.34 34.10
CA GLY A 464 -7.97 3.25 34.18
C GLY A 464 -8.70 4.34 33.39
N GLU A 465 -7.98 5.21 32.67
CA GLU A 465 -8.58 6.18 31.76
C GLU A 465 -8.72 5.58 30.36
N PRO A 466 -9.69 6.01 29.55
CA PRO A 466 -9.78 5.59 28.15
C PRO A 466 -8.50 5.91 27.38
N THR A 467 -8.08 5.01 26.48
CA THR A 467 -7.06 5.33 25.47
C THR A 467 -7.56 6.43 24.55
N THR A 468 -6.65 7.10 23.85
CA THR A 468 -7.01 8.27 23.02
C THR A 468 -8.05 7.97 21.94
N TRP A 469 -8.05 6.76 21.37
CA TRP A 469 -8.93 6.39 20.24
C TRP A 469 -9.85 5.20 20.53
N GLY A 470 -9.75 4.57 21.70
CA GLY A 470 -10.50 3.35 22.04
C GLY A 470 -11.92 3.62 22.53
N HIS A 471 -12.72 4.33 21.74
CA HIS A 471 -14.06 4.79 22.11
C HIS A 471 -15.13 4.25 21.15
N TRP A 472 -15.99 3.33 21.62
CA TRP A 472 -17.06 2.78 20.80
C TRP A 472 -18.43 2.77 21.46
N ASN A 473 -18.61 3.48 22.58
CA ASN A 473 -19.86 3.43 23.32
C ASN A 473 -20.94 4.34 22.71
N PRO A 474 -22.23 4.03 22.95
CA PRO A 474 -23.31 4.80 22.34
C PRO A 474 -23.36 6.27 22.75
N GLN A 475 -22.91 6.61 23.97
CA GLN A 475 -22.96 7.98 24.46
C GLN A 475 -21.95 8.87 23.72
N GLU A 476 -20.73 8.40 23.54
CA GLU A 476 -19.69 9.12 22.79
C GLU A 476 -20.04 9.14 21.30
N LEU A 477 -20.30 8.00 20.67
CA LEU A 477 -20.53 7.97 19.22
C LEU A 477 -21.80 8.71 18.78
N ASN A 478 -22.90 8.65 19.53
CA ASN A 478 -24.18 9.22 19.06
C ASN A 478 -24.56 10.55 19.71
N HIS A 479 -23.97 10.90 20.85
CA HIS A 479 -24.43 12.03 21.66
C HIS A 479 -23.31 13.01 22.05
N ASP A 480 -22.05 12.69 21.77
CA ASP A 480 -20.94 13.62 21.94
C ASP A 480 -20.59 14.32 20.61
N PRO A 481 -20.72 15.65 20.53
CA PRO A 481 -20.32 16.39 19.33
C PRO A 481 -18.82 16.28 19.01
N GLU A 482 -17.96 15.95 19.98
CA GLU A 482 -16.52 15.76 19.74
C GLU A 482 -16.23 14.47 18.96
N HIS A 483 -17.03 13.42 19.17
CA HIS A 483 -16.84 12.09 18.55
C HIS A 483 -17.84 11.81 17.41
N TYR A 484 -18.74 12.74 17.10
CA TYR A 484 -19.76 12.56 16.06
C TYR A 484 -19.19 12.23 14.67
N LEU A 485 -18.01 12.74 14.32
CA LEU A 485 -17.38 12.44 13.01
C LEU A 485 -17.00 10.97 12.87
N GLU A 486 -16.72 10.29 13.98
CA GLU A 486 -16.25 8.91 14.04
C GLU A 486 -17.40 7.90 14.16
N ASN A 487 -18.64 8.36 14.34
CA ASN A 487 -19.74 7.47 14.71
C ASN A 487 -20.02 6.34 13.71
N GLY A 488 -19.85 6.60 12.41
CA GLY A 488 -20.06 5.64 11.33
C GLY A 488 -19.00 4.55 11.40
N LEU A 489 -17.73 4.96 11.30
CA LEU A 489 -16.58 4.09 11.39
C LEU A 489 -16.51 3.33 12.73
N GLY A 490 -16.67 4.00 13.87
CA GLY A 490 -16.66 3.36 15.19
C GLY A 490 -17.81 2.37 15.37
N SER A 491 -18.99 2.63 14.78
CA SER A 491 -20.08 1.65 14.77
C SER A 491 -19.72 0.41 13.94
N LEU A 492 -19.06 0.60 12.79
CA LEU A 492 -18.60 -0.50 11.93
C LEU A 492 -17.60 -1.39 12.69
N GLN A 493 -16.57 -0.78 13.26
CA GLN A 493 -15.53 -1.44 14.06
C GLN A 493 -16.15 -2.32 15.16
N LEU A 494 -16.95 -1.74 16.06
CA LEU A 494 -17.50 -2.50 17.19
C LEU A 494 -18.46 -3.61 16.75
N LEU A 495 -19.28 -3.37 15.72
CA LEU A 495 -20.17 -4.39 15.17
C LEU A 495 -19.37 -5.56 14.57
N SER A 496 -18.27 -5.26 13.87
CA SER A 496 -17.35 -6.27 13.33
C SER A 496 -16.63 -7.05 14.42
N PHE A 497 -16.14 -6.39 15.48
CA PHE A 497 -15.49 -7.07 16.62
C PHE A 497 -16.41 -8.07 17.30
N LEU A 498 -17.67 -7.68 17.53
CA LEU A 498 -18.68 -8.54 18.14
C LEU A 498 -19.03 -9.74 17.25
N LYS A 499 -19.09 -9.55 15.92
CA LYS A 499 -19.35 -10.62 14.97
C LYS A 499 -18.20 -11.60 14.87
N THR A 500 -16.97 -11.11 14.80
CA THR A 500 -15.76 -11.93 14.84
C THR A 500 -15.70 -12.71 16.15
N SER A 501 -15.97 -12.05 17.29
CA SER A 501 -16.00 -12.71 18.60
C SER A 501 -17.02 -13.83 18.67
N TYR A 502 -18.23 -13.60 18.14
CA TYR A 502 -19.25 -14.64 18.05
C TYR A 502 -18.81 -15.82 17.16
N ALA A 503 -18.24 -15.54 15.99
CA ALA A 503 -17.79 -16.58 15.06
C ALA A 503 -16.71 -17.50 15.68
N ILE A 504 -15.71 -16.91 16.35
CA ILE A 504 -14.58 -17.65 16.94
C ILE A 504 -15.02 -18.44 18.19
N THR A 505 -15.81 -17.81 19.06
CA THR A 505 -16.08 -18.35 20.40
C THR A 505 -17.38 -19.13 20.50
N GLY A 506 -18.34 -18.88 19.61
CA GLY A 506 -19.70 -19.39 19.69
C GLY A 506 -20.56 -18.81 20.82
N ASP A 507 -20.06 -17.82 21.58
CA ASP A 507 -20.75 -17.29 22.75
C ASP A 507 -21.91 -16.35 22.35
N PRO A 508 -23.17 -16.69 22.66
CA PRO A 508 -24.33 -15.89 22.25
C PRO A 508 -24.34 -14.46 22.80
N LYS A 509 -23.59 -14.15 23.87
CA LYS A 509 -23.55 -12.79 24.43
C LYS A 509 -23.08 -11.75 23.40
N TYR A 510 -22.08 -12.07 22.57
CA TYR A 510 -21.58 -11.13 21.57
C TYR A 510 -22.64 -10.81 20.52
N GLN A 511 -23.45 -11.82 20.15
CA GLN A 511 -24.58 -11.63 19.24
C GLN A 511 -25.72 -10.82 19.87
N GLU A 512 -25.90 -10.90 21.18
CA GLU A 512 -26.85 -10.08 21.94
C GLU A 512 -26.41 -8.62 21.99
N HIS A 513 -25.14 -8.34 22.35
CA HIS A 513 -24.56 -7.00 22.30
C HIS A 513 -24.65 -6.38 20.90
N TYR A 514 -24.32 -7.15 19.84
CA TYR A 514 -24.45 -6.71 18.46
C TYR A 514 -25.88 -6.25 18.13
N ARG A 515 -26.89 -7.03 18.55
CA ARG A 515 -28.30 -6.67 18.33
C ARG A 515 -28.72 -5.47 19.15
N LYS A 516 -28.29 -5.40 20.41
CA LYS A 516 -28.56 -4.26 21.31
C LYS A 516 -28.08 -2.95 20.69
N LEU A 517 -26.84 -2.90 20.20
CA LEU A 517 -26.26 -1.69 19.59
C LEU A 517 -27.00 -1.25 18.32
N ILE A 518 -27.47 -2.19 17.51
CA ILE A 518 -28.28 -1.88 16.33
C ILE A 518 -29.67 -1.37 16.72
N VAL A 519 -30.38 -2.12 17.57
CA VAL A 519 -31.81 -1.87 17.86
C VAL A 519 -32.00 -0.69 18.80
N ASP A 520 -31.20 -0.61 19.86
CA ASP A 520 -31.39 0.37 20.93
C ASP A 520 -30.58 1.65 20.68
N HIS A 521 -29.50 1.57 19.91
CA HIS A 521 -28.54 2.66 19.70
C HIS A 521 -28.32 3.05 18.23
N GLY A 522 -29.02 2.43 17.28
CA GLY A 522 -29.00 2.87 15.88
C GLY A 522 -27.66 2.69 15.15
N TYR A 523 -26.81 1.75 15.59
CA TYR A 523 -25.47 1.58 14.99
C TYR A 523 -25.50 1.24 13.51
N LEU A 524 -26.57 0.59 13.02
CA LEU A 524 -26.76 0.34 11.60
C LEU A 524 -27.08 1.62 10.81
N ASP A 525 -27.79 2.57 11.43
CA ASP A 525 -28.13 3.85 10.79
C ASP A 525 -26.89 4.73 10.66
N ASN A 526 -25.95 4.63 11.63
CA ASN A 526 -24.65 5.32 11.55
C ASN A 526 -23.86 4.93 10.30
N LEU A 527 -23.99 3.69 9.81
CA LEU A 527 -23.27 3.19 8.62
C LEU A 527 -23.77 3.79 7.30
N LEU A 528 -24.91 4.49 7.28
CA LEU A 528 -25.35 5.23 6.08
C LEU A 528 -24.34 6.30 5.67
N LEU A 529 -23.57 6.81 6.63
CA LEU A 529 -22.46 7.72 6.43
C LEU A 529 -21.25 7.20 7.23
N GLU A 530 -20.73 6.03 6.82
CA GLU A 530 -19.54 5.40 7.41
C GLU A 530 -18.40 6.42 7.58
N LYS A 531 -18.06 7.12 6.49
CA LYS A 531 -17.09 8.21 6.47
C LYS A 531 -17.76 9.55 6.22
N LYS A 532 -17.55 10.51 7.13
CA LYS A 532 -18.06 11.88 7.01
C LYS A 532 -16.95 12.79 6.49
N VAL A 533 -17.10 13.26 5.25
CA VAL A 533 -16.06 13.99 4.50
C VAL A 533 -16.18 15.52 4.53
N PHE A 534 -17.05 16.08 5.38
CA PHE A 534 -17.31 17.53 5.45
C PHE A 534 -17.03 18.08 6.86
N PRO A 535 -16.35 19.25 7.01
CA PRO A 535 -15.95 20.17 5.95
C PRO A 535 -14.60 19.89 5.28
N ASP A 536 -13.54 19.39 5.94
CA ASP A 536 -12.18 19.59 5.39
C ASP A 536 -11.12 18.50 5.68
N GLU A 537 -11.47 17.32 6.20
CA GLU A 537 -10.46 16.25 6.40
C GLU A 537 -10.69 15.05 5.48
N GLN A 538 -9.88 14.96 4.42
CA GLN A 538 -9.62 13.69 3.75
C GLN A 538 -8.56 12.94 4.55
N ASN A 539 -8.99 12.23 5.60
CA ASN A 539 -8.12 11.31 6.31
C ASN A 539 -8.17 9.93 5.63
N HIS A 540 -7.04 9.46 5.10
CA HIS A 540 -6.96 8.14 4.46
C HIS A 540 -6.82 6.98 5.46
N SER A 541 -6.46 7.24 6.73
CA SER A 541 -6.45 6.16 7.72
C SER A 541 -7.85 5.62 7.96
N ASP A 542 -8.88 6.47 7.91
CA ASP A 542 -10.27 6.06 8.12
C ASP A 542 -10.75 5.12 7.01
N ASP A 543 -10.27 5.30 5.78
CA ASP A 543 -10.54 4.37 4.68
C ASP A 543 -9.90 2.99 4.93
N GLN A 544 -8.73 2.97 5.56
CA GLN A 544 -8.07 1.71 5.94
C GLN A 544 -8.83 1.02 7.07
N LEU A 545 -9.24 1.75 8.10
CA LEU A 545 -10.02 1.22 9.21
C LEU A 545 -11.36 0.66 8.73
N GLY A 546 -12.08 1.41 7.88
CA GLY A 546 -13.33 0.93 7.30
C GLY A 546 -13.18 -0.28 6.40
N TYR A 547 -12.01 -0.45 5.76
CA TYR A 547 -11.70 -1.67 4.98
C TYR A 547 -11.32 -2.86 5.87
N VAL A 548 -10.68 -2.63 7.01
CA VAL A 548 -10.24 -3.67 7.95
C VAL A 548 -11.40 -4.20 8.79
N ALA A 549 -12.29 -3.31 9.22
CA ALA A 549 -13.51 -3.63 9.96
C ALA A 549 -14.55 -4.30 9.05
#